data_AF-A0A6L7XWH6-F1
#
_entry.id   AF-A0A6L7XWH6-F1
#
_cell.length_a   1.000
_cell.length_b   1.000
_cell.length_c   1.000
_cell.angle_alpha   90.00
_cell.angle_beta   90.00
_cell.angle_gamma   90.00
#
_symmetry.space_group_name_H-M   'P 1'
#
loop_
_entity.id
_entity.type
_entity.pdbx_description
1 polymer ?
#
loop_
_entity_poly.entity_id
_entity_poly.type
_entity_poly.pdbx_seq_one_letter_code
_entity_poly.pdbx_strand_id
1 'polypeptide(L)'
;MRRLWEHIQFAAELAADIVRMLFRFLLGLVGVVAFLGVVIIVGMALVDWLPSFGREEWEGVVYPNRNNLLEFTRLAPNTTLEACRAAVRRYADAASWEWERLDYECGLNCRPYQPGSTLHICDKTLK
;
A
#
# COMPACT_ATOMS: atom_id res chain seq x y z
N MET A 1 71.57 -16.61 -17.02
CA MET A 1 70.74 -16.66 -15.80
C MET A 1 70.16 -15.30 -15.38
N ARG A 2 70.92 -14.19 -15.41
CA ARG A 2 70.42 -12.84 -15.04
C ARG A 2 69.18 -12.34 -15.84
N ARG A 3 69.20 -12.43 -17.18
CA ARG A 3 68.08 -12.00 -18.04
C ARG A 3 66.77 -12.76 -17.81
N LEU A 4 66.87 -14.04 -17.41
CA LEU A 4 65.70 -14.88 -17.14
C LEU A 4 64.99 -14.44 -15.85
N TRP A 5 65.77 -13.92 -14.89
CA TRP A 5 65.26 -13.41 -13.62
C TRP A 5 64.53 -12.07 -13.80
N GLU A 6 65.03 -11.19 -14.68
CA GLU A 6 64.40 -9.92 -15.04
C GLU A 6 63.01 -10.12 -15.69
N HIS A 7 62.86 -11.11 -16.58
CA HIS A 7 61.56 -11.44 -17.17
C HIS A 7 60.56 -12.01 -16.16
N ILE A 8 61.02 -12.79 -15.17
CA ILE A 8 60.17 -13.34 -14.11
C ILE A 8 59.69 -12.24 -13.17
N GLN A 9 60.56 -11.29 -12.80
CA GLN A 9 60.17 -10.15 -11.97
C GLN A 9 59.12 -9.27 -12.66
N PHE A 10 59.30 -8.97 -13.94
CA PHE A 10 58.35 -8.17 -14.71
C PHE A 10 56.96 -8.85 -14.79
N ALA A 11 56.94 -10.17 -15.01
CA ALA A 11 55.69 -10.93 -15.03
C ALA A 11 54.97 -10.94 -13.65
N ALA A 12 55.74 -10.97 -12.55
CA ALA A 12 55.18 -10.93 -11.19
C ALA A 12 54.59 -9.55 -10.84
N GLU A 13 55.25 -8.46 -11.23
CA GLU A 13 54.73 -7.10 -11.04
C GLU A 13 53.44 -6.87 -11.84
N LEU A 14 53.41 -7.30 -13.10
CA LEU A 14 52.22 -7.23 -13.95
C LEU A 14 51.04 -8.02 -13.36
N ALA A 15 51.31 -9.24 -12.87
CA ALA A 15 50.30 -10.07 -12.23
C ALA A 15 49.75 -9.41 -10.95
N ALA A 16 50.62 -8.81 -10.13
CA ALA A 16 50.22 -8.10 -8.92
C ALA A 16 49.32 -6.90 -9.22
N ASP A 17 49.62 -6.12 -10.28
CA ASP A 17 48.81 -4.99 -10.68
C ASP A 17 47.45 -5.40 -11.26
N ILE A 18 47.39 -6.49 -12.03
CA ILE A 18 46.12 -7.07 -12.50
C ILE A 18 45.26 -7.52 -11.30
N VAL A 19 45.85 -8.21 -10.33
CA VAL A 19 45.13 -8.65 -9.12
C VAL A 19 44.61 -7.46 -8.31
N ARG A 20 45.41 -6.40 -8.14
CA ARG A 20 44.96 -5.16 -7.47
C ARG A 20 43.82 -4.47 -8.21
N MET A 21 43.89 -4.42 -9.54
CA MET A 21 42.85 -3.83 -10.38
C MET A 21 41.54 -4.59 -10.28
N LEU A 22 41.59 -5.93 -10.38
CA LEU A 22 40.42 -6.79 -10.21
C LEU A 22 39.82 -6.69 -8.81
N PHE A 23 40.65 -6.65 -7.77
CA PHE A 23 40.19 -6.50 -6.39
C PHE A 23 39.45 -5.16 -6.17
N ARG A 24 39.98 -4.05 -6.71
CA ARG A 24 39.30 -2.74 -6.65
C ARG A 24 37.96 -2.76 -7.39
N PHE A 25 37.89 -3.43 -8.54
CA PHE A 25 36.65 -3.55 -9.30
C PHE A 25 35.59 -4.36 -8.55
N LEU A 26 35.98 -5.49 -7.95
CA LEU A 26 35.09 -6.33 -7.13
C LEU A 26 34.58 -5.58 -5.89
N LEU A 27 35.44 -4.83 -5.19
CA LEU A 27 35.02 -3.99 -4.07
C LEU A 27 34.02 -2.91 -4.49
N GLY A 28 34.23 -2.28 -5.65
CA GLY A 28 33.29 -1.33 -6.22
C GLY A 28 31.92 -1.95 -6.52
N LEU A 29 31.91 -3.14 -7.13
CA LEU A 29 30.69 -3.86 -7.46
C LEU A 29 29.91 -4.27 -6.20
N VAL A 30 30.59 -4.78 -5.18
CA VAL A 30 29.99 -5.09 -3.87
C VAL A 30 29.38 -3.84 -3.23
N GLY A 31 30.08 -2.70 -3.30
CA GLY A 31 29.57 -1.41 -2.81
C GLY A 31 28.29 -0.97 -3.52
N VAL A 32 28.23 -1.09 -4.85
CA VAL A 32 27.02 -0.76 -5.64
C VAL A 32 25.85 -1.67 -5.27
N VAL A 33 26.08 -2.98 -5.18
CA VAL A 33 25.02 -3.95 -4.82
C VAL A 33 24.49 -3.68 -3.41
N ALA A 34 25.39 -3.43 -2.44
CA ALA A 34 24.99 -3.09 -1.08
C ALA A 34 24.17 -1.79 -1.04
N PHE A 35 24.60 -0.75 -1.76
CA PHE A 35 23.87 0.51 -1.85
C PHE A 35 22.47 0.34 -2.46
N LEU A 36 22.35 -0.37 -3.58
CA LEU A 36 21.07 -0.68 -4.20
C LEU A 36 20.16 -1.48 -3.26
N GLY A 37 20.72 -2.46 -2.53
CA GLY A 37 20.00 -3.20 -1.50
C GLY A 37 19.43 -2.30 -0.41
N VAL A 38 20.22 -1.35 0.10
CA VAL A 38 19.76 -0.37 1.10
C VAL A 38 18.66 0.53 0.53
N VAL A 39 18.83 1.05 -0.69
CA VAL A 39 17.81 1.88 -1.35
C VAL A 39 16.48 1.13 -1.50
N ILE A 40 16.52 -0.15 -1.88
CA ILE A 40 15.31 -0.97 -2.01
C ILE A 40 14.65 -1.19 -0.65
N ILE A 41 15.42 -1.55 0.39
CA ILE A 41 14.89 -1.77 1.75
C ILE A 41 14.25 -0.49 2.29
N VAL A 42 14.93 0.66 2.16
CA VAL A 42 14.39 1.96 2.56
C VAL A 42 13.15 2.30 1.74
N GLY A 43 13.18 2.10 0.43
CA GLY A 43 12.06 2.32 -0.47
C GLY A 43 10.81 1.52 -0.06
N MET A 44 10.97 0.22 0.23
CA MET A 44 9.88 -0.64 0.70
C MET A 44 9.33 -0.18 2.07
N ALA A 45 10.20 0.18 3.02
CA ALA A 45 9.78 0.67 4.32
C ALA A 45 9.00 2.00 4.23
N LEU A 46 9.24 2.81 3.20
CA LEU A 46 8.52 4.06 2.96
C LEU A 46 7.14 3.85 2.31
N VAL A 47 6.87 2.71 1.67
CA VAL A 47 5.55 2.42 1.06
C VAL A 47 4.45 2.33 2.12
N ASP A 48 4.74 1.74 3.28
CA ASP A 48 3.77 1.61 4.38
C ASP A 48 3.49 2.96 5.08
N TRP A 49 4.41 3.92 4.95
CA TRP A 49 4.27 5.28 5.48
C TRP A 49 3.65 6.27 4.49
N LEU A 50 3.47 5.88 3.23
CA LEU A 50 2.72 6.69 2.29
C LEU A 50 1.25 6.68 2.72
N PRO A 51 0.64 7.83 3.06
CA PRO A 51 -0.80 7.88 3.23
C PRO A 51 -1.42 7.35 1.94
N SER A 52 -2.44 6.49 2.07
CA SER A 52 -3.21 5.97 0.93
C SER A 52 -3.75 7.17 0.16
N PHE A 53 -3.00 7.62 -0.85
CA PHE A 53 -3.32 8.79 -1.63
C PHE A 53 -4.55 8.44 -2.45
N GLY A 54 -5.71 8.79 -1.88
CA GLY A 54 -6.86 9.27 -2.63
C GLY A 54 -7.69 8.21 -3.35
N ARG A 55 -7.92 7.03 -2.77
CA ARG A 55 -9.11 6.27 -3.16
C ARG A 55 -10.27 6.66 -2.25
N GLU A 56 -11.23 7.35 -2.84
CA GLU A 56 -12.52 7.61 -2.21
C GLU A 56 -13.24 6.28 -2.00
N GLU A 57 -13.53 5.96 -0.75
CA GLU A 57 -14.30 4.79 -0.37
C GLU A 57 -15.64 5.22 0.21
N TRP A 58 -16.71 4.90 -0.52
CA TRP A 58 -18.09 5.19 -0.18
C TRP A 58 -18.75 3.98 0.45
N GLU A 59 -19.01 4.04 1.74
CA GLU A 59 -19.58 2.98 2.53
C GLU A 59 -21.06 3.24 2.80
N GLY A 60 -21.92 2.26 2.49
CA GLY A 60 -23.36 2.37 2.69
C GLY A 60 -23.78 1.88 4.06
N VAL A 61 -24.64 2.63 4.75
CA VAL A 61 -25.32 2.20 5.97
C VAL A 61 -26.82 2.25 5.72
N VAL A 62 -27.52 1.15 6.00
CA VAL A 62 -28.96 1.03 5.80
C VAL A 62 -29.63 0.77 7.14
N TYR A 63 -30.65 1.57 7.44
CA TYR A 63 -31.49 1.48 8.64
C TYR A 63 -32.86 0.92 8.22
N PRO A 64 -33.22 -0.31 8.60
CA PRO A 64 -34.50 -0.92 8.18
C PRO A 64 -35.72 -0.11 8.64
N ASN A 65 -35.58 0.60 9.76
CA ASN A 65 -36.57 1.50 10.32
C ASN A 65 -35.96 2.88 10.50
N ARG A 66 -36.43 3.86 9.73
CA ARG A 66 -35.99 5.27 9.77
C ARG A 66 -36.15 5.95 11.14
N ASN A 67 -37.03 5.43 12.00
CA ASN A 67 -37.25 5.94 13.35
C ASN A 67 -36.36 5.22 14.39
N ASN A 68 -35.61 4.20 13.99
CA ASN A 68 -34.68 3.46 14.86
C ASN A 68 -33.31 3.31 14.18
N LEU A 69 -32.43 4.26 14.44
CA LEU A 69 -31.06 4.27 13.87
C LEU A 69 -30.09 3.33 14.59
N LEU A 70 -30.54 2.63 15.64
CA LEU A 70 -29.71 1.66 16.37
C LEU A 70 -29.62 0.32 15.64
N GLU A 71 -30.60 0.02 14.77
CA GLU A 71 -30.60 -1.15 13.92
C GLU A 71 -30.11 -0.75 12.53
N PHE A 72 -28.92 -1.23 12.15
CA PHE A 72 -28.32 -0.88 10.88
C PHE A 72 -27.52 -2.03 10.29
N THR A 73 -27.42 -2.04 8.97
CA THR A 73 -26.49 -2.89 8.23
C THR A 73 -25.51 -2.04 7.46
N ARG A 74 -24.23 -2.35 7.60
CA ARG A 74 -23.13 -1.71 6.89
C ARG A 74 -22.79 -2.55 5.66
N LEU A 75 -22.74 -1.90 4.49
CA LEU A 75 -22.42 -2.50 3.21
C LEU A 75 -20.94 -2.34 2.91
N ALA A 76 -20.44 -3.17 1.99
CA ALA A 76 -19.06 -3.05 1.52
C ALA A 76 -18.80 -1.68 0.88
N PRO A 77 -17.59 -1.11 1.04
CA PRO A 77 -17.22 0.17 0.43
C PRO A 77 -17.19 0.06 -1.10
N ASN A 78 -17.56 1.17 -1.75
CA ASN A 78 -17.57 1.35 -3.20
C ASN A 78 -16.68 2.52 -3.60
N THR A 79 -16.25 2.58 -4.86
CA THR A 79 -15.38 3.66 -5.34
C THR A 79 -16.11 4.96 -5.69
N THR A 80 -17.45 4.95 -5.74
CA THR A 80 -18.27 6.11 -6.06
C THR A 80 -19.54 6.18 -5.22
N LEU A 81 -20.07 7.39 -5.05
CA LEU A 81 -21.34 7.64 -4.36
C LEU A 81 -22.52 6.93 -5.06
N GLU A 82 -22.55 6.95 -6.39
CA GLU A 82 -23.60 6.30 -7.18
C GLU A 82 -23.60 4.79 -6.99
N ALA A 83 -22.42 4.18 -6.90
CA ALA A 83 -22.28 2.75 -6.62
C ALA A 83 -22.75 2.42 -5.19
N CYS A 84 -22.45 3.26 -4.20
CA CYS A 84 -22.99 3.11 -2.85
C CYS A 84 -24.53 3.16 -2.84
N ARG A 85 -25.14 4.16 -3.48
CA ARG A 85 -26.60 4.28 -3.61
C ARG A 85 -27.23 3.07 -4.30
N ALA A 86 -26.58 2.55 -5.34
CA ALA A 86 -27.03 1.35 -6.04
C ALA A 86 -26.90 0.09 -5.17
N ALA A 87 -25.82 -0.02 -4.37
CA ALA A 87 -25.64 -1.12 -3.44
C ALA A 87 -26.72 -1.14 -2.35
N VAL A 88 -27.02 0.03 -1.77
CA VAL A 88 -28.15 0.20 -0.83
C VAL A 88 -29.46 -0.25 -1.46
N ARG A 89 -29.72 0.17 -2.71
CA ARG A 89 -30.92 -0.26 -3.44
C ARG A 89 -31.04 -1.76 -3.57
N ARG A 90 -30.00 -2.39 -4.09
CA ARG A 90 -29.95 -3.84 -4.26
C ARG A 90 -30.11 -4.59 -2.94
N TYR A 91 -29.55 -4.07 -1.86
CA TYR A 91 -29.67 -4.68 -0.53
C TYR A 91 -31.11 -4.59 0.00
N ALA A 92 -31.72 -3.41 -0.03
CA ALA A 92 -33.10 -3.20 0.43
C ALA A 92 -34.10 -4.02 -0.40
N ASP A 93 -33.94 -4.05 -1.73
CA ASP A 93 -34.80 -4.82 -2.63
C ASP A 93 -34.67 -6.33 -2.36
N ALA A 94 -33.45 -6.83 -2.15
CA ALA A 94 -33.22 -8.24 -1.81
C ALA A 94 -33.82 -8.63 -0.44
N ALA A 95 -33.87 -7.68 0.50
CA ALA A 95 -34.50 -7.87 1.80
C ALA A 95 -36.02 -7.62 1.78
N SER A 96 -36.60 -7.26 0.64
CA SER A 96 -38.02 -6.90 0.48
C SER A 96 -38.48 -5.78 1.43
N TRP A 97 -37.59 -4.81 1.68
CA TRP A 97 -37.90 -3.67 2.55
C TRP A 97 -38.66 -2.57 1.81
N GLU A 98 -39.59 -1.93 2.51
CA GLU A 98 -40.31 -0.77 2.00
C GLU A 98 -39.43 0.49 2.05
N TRP A 99 -39.18 1.09 0.89
CA TRP A 99 -38.36 2.30 0.74
C TRP A 99 -38.82 3.49 1.59
N GLU A 100 -40.11 3.58 1.90
CA GLU A 100 -40.67 4.68 2.72
C GLU A 100 -40.37 4.53 4.22
N ARG A 101 -40.09 3.30 4.65
CA ARG A 101 -39.85 2.94 6.06
C ARG A 101 -38.37 2.87 6.42
N LEU A 102 -37.49 2.66 5.45
CA LEU A 102 -36.05 2.62 5.67
C LEU A 102 -35.43 4.02 5.65
N ASP A 103 -34.25 4.15 6.23
CA ASP A 103 -33.33 5.25 5.96
C ASP A 103 -31.98 4.70 5.51
N TYR A 104 -31.17 5.52 4.84
CA TYR A 104 -29.83 5.12 4.47
C TYR A 104 -28.89 6.32 4.37
N GLU A 105 -27.60 6.01 4.46
CA GLU A 105 -26.51 6.97 4.34
C GLU A 105 -25.35 6.36 3.56
N CYS A 106 -24.69 7.17 2.73
CA CYS A 106 -23.43 6.83 2.07
C CYS A 106 -22.35 7.74 2.65
N GLY A 107 -21.41 7.16 3.39
CA GLY A 107 -20.31 7.87 4.03
C GLY A 107 -18.99 7.72 3.26
N LEU A 108 -18.24 8.81 3.14
CA LEU A 108 -16.93 8.85 2.49
C LEU A 108 -15.81 8.58 3.51
N ASN A 109 -14.91 7.66 3.17
CA ASN A 109 -13.70 7.29 3.92
C ASN A 109 -13.97 7.07 5.42
N CYS A 110 -15.03 6.31 5.70
CA CYS A 110 -15.47 6.01 7.06
C CYS A 110 -14.42 5.20 7.83
N ARG A 111 -14.14 5.62 9.06
CA ARG A 111 -13.19 4.96 9.97
C ARG A 111 -13.82 4.73 11.34
N PRO A 112 -13.55 3.61 12.02
CA PRO A 112 -14.03 3.41 13.39
C PRO A 112 -13.59 4.57 14.30
N TYR A 113 -14.48 5.05 15.16
CA TYR A 113 -14.14 6.07 16.16
C TYR A 113 -12.98 5.62 17.07
N GLN A 114 -12.98 4.34 17.42
CA GLN A 114 -11.92 3.64 18.15
C GLN A 114 -11.78 2.22 17.58
N PRO A 115 -10.64 1.55 17.75
CA PRO A 115 -10.46 0.17 17.33
C PRO A 115 -11.58 -0.74 17.89
N GLY A 116 -12.30 -1.44 17.00
CA GLY A 116 -13.42 -2.31 17.37
C GLY A 116 -14.75 -1.60 17.62
N SER A 117 -14.84 -0.27 17.47
CA SER A 117 -16.09 0.47 17.59
C SER A 117 -17.00 0.22 16.38
N THR A 118 -18.30 0.06 16.64
CA THR A 118 -19.34 0.00 15.58
C THR A 118 -19.68 1.38 15.02
N LEU A 119 -19.33 2.45 15.75
CA LEU A 119 -19.49 3.83 15.33
C LEU A 119 -18.35 4.20 14.38
N HIS A 120 -18.70 4.57 13.15
CA HIS A 120 -17.74 5.07 12.18
C HIS A 120 -17.91 6.58 12.02
N ILE A 121 -16.78 7.28 11.92
CA ILE A 121 -16.70 8.69 11.56
C ILE A 121 -16.30 8.76 10.09
N CYS A 122 -17.11 9.43 9.28
CA CYS A 122 -16.88 9.62 7.85
C CYS A 122 -16.49 11.07 7.58
N ASP A 123 -15.72 11.30 6.52
CA ASP A 123 -15.31 12.65 6.11
C ASP A 123 -16.52 13.45 5.58
N LYS A 124 -17.47 12.75 4.94
CA LYS A 124 -18.74 13.29 4.45
C LYS A 124 -19.81 12.21 4.45
N THR A 125 -21.07 12.60 4.65
CA THR A 125 -22.22 11.72 4.53
C THR A 125 -23.24 12.31 3.56
N LEU A 126 -23.74 11.49 2.63
CA LEU A 126 -24.70 11.87 1.59
C LEU A 126 -25.78 10.79 1.44
N LYS A 127 -26.93 11.16 0.88
CA LYS A 127 -27.99 10.24 0.45
C LYS A 127 -28.03 10.18 -1.07
#